data_AF-A0A7N2R7M0-F1
#
_entry.id   AF-A0A7N2R7M0-F1
#
_cell.length_a   1.000
_cell.length_b   1.000
_cell.length_c   1.000
_cell.angle_alpha   90.00
_cell.angle_beta   90.00
_cell.angle_gamma   90.00
#
_symmetry.space_group_name_H-M   'P 1'
#
loop_
_entity.id
_entity.type
_entity.pdbx_description
1 polymer ?
#
loop_
_entity_poly.entity_id
_entity_poly.type
_entity_poly.pdbx_seq_one_letter_code
_entity_poly.pdbx_strand_id
1 'polypeptide(L)'
;MDNAVEERLLGSESEVPTDLKRRIWVESKLIWRIAFPSILSRVTSFGMIVVTQVFLGHVSELDLAAYALVQSVLLRFVNGILLGMSSATETLCGQAFGAGQYHMMGIYLQRSWIVDAVTATIMVPIFIFTTPLFRLLGEDEAIAVASEEISLWFIPIFYSFVFSFTIQMYLQAQLKNSIIGWLSSFSFILHILLSWIFVSILDLGVAGAMGAFNIACWLPIGGEFVYIFGGWCPNTWKGFSTAAFIDLWPVVKLSISSGVMLCGGYGYGYGYG
;
A
#
# COMPACT_ATOMS: atom_id res chain seq x y z
N MET A 1 -22.91 7.91 -5.61
CA MET A 1 -23.33 8.33 -4.25
C MET A 1 -22.30 9.23 -3.55
N ASP A 2 -21.28 9.75 -4.27
CA ASP A 2 -20.21 10.60 -3.69
C ASP A 2 -20.31 12.09 -4.07
N ASN A 3 -21.18 12.46 -5.02
CA ASN A 3 -21.45 13.87 -5.36
C ASN A 3 -21.93 14.68 -4.14
N ALA A 4 -22.50 14.02 -3.13
CA ALA A 4 -22.97 14.67 -1.91
C ALA A 4 -21.85 15.16 -0.98
N VAL A 5 -20.59 14.73 -1.16
CA VAL A 5 -19.44 15.28 -0.42
C VAL A 5 -18.89 16.50 -1.14
N GLU A 6 -18.74 16.41 -2.46
CA GLU A 6 -18.33 17.54 -3.31
C GLU A 6 -19.36 18.69 -3.25
N GLU A 7 -20.66 18.38 -3.36
CA GLU A 7 -21.75 19.36 -3.17
C GLU A 7 -21.86 19.90 -1.75
N ARG A 8 -21.45 19.14 -0.71
CA ARG A 8 -21.47 19.65 0.67
C ARG A 8 -20.25 20.50 1.01
N LEU A 9 -19.11 20.25 0.39
CA LEU A 9 -17.91 21.09 0.51
C LEU A 9 -18.09 22.40 -0.27
N LEU A 10 -18.75 22.37 -1.42
CA LEU A 10 -19.09 23.57 -2.20
C LEU A 10 -20.34 24.28 -1.64
N GLY A 11 -21.29 23.54 -1.08
CA GLY A 11 -22.53 24.07 -0.49
C GLY A 11 -22.40 24.51 0.98
N SER A 12 -21.27 24.27 1.65
CA SER A 12 -21.02 24.80 3.00
C SER A 12 -20.71 26.30 3.00
N GLU A 13 -20.40 26.89 1.85
CA GLU A 13 -20.23 28.34 1.72
C GLU A 13 -21.57 29.11 1.87
N SER A 14 -22.73 28.48 1.68
CA SER A 14 -24.01 29.20 1.60
C SER A 14 -24.80 29.34 2.91
N GLU A 15 -24.48 28.60 3.97
CA GLU A 15 -25.10 28.81 5.30
C GLU A 15 -24.12 28.48 6.43
N VAL A 16 -23.27 29.44 6.78
CA VAL A 16 -22.33 29.28 7.89
C VAL A 16 -23.11 29.33 9.21
N PRO A 17 -23.22 28.24 10.00
CA PRO A 17 -23.97 28.26 11.26
C PRO A 17 -23.34 29.28 12.21
N THR A 18 -24.10 30.16 12.86
CA THR A 18 -23.52 31.15 13.80
C THR A 18 -22.91 30.51 15.04
N ASP A 19 -23.31 29.27 15.38
CA ASP A 19 -22.80 28.51 16.52
C ASP A 19 -21.50 27.75 16.18
N LEU A 20 -20.44 28.08 16.92
CA LEU A 20 -19.11 27.46 16.80
C LEU A 20 -19.17 25.95 17.10
N LYS A 21 -19.99 25.50 18.05
CA LYS A 21 -20.10 24.07 18.40
C LYS A 21 -20.69 23.28 17.23
N ARG A 22 -21.75 23.79 16.61
CA ARG A 22 -22.33 23.20 15.40
C ARG A 22 -21.32 23.13 14.24
N ARG A 23 -20.50 24.17 14.02
CA ARG A 23 -19.42 24.14 13.00
C ARG A 23 -18.40 23.04 13.30
N ILE A 24 -17.86 23.01 14.52
CA ILE A 24 -16.88 21.99 14.93
C ILE A 24 -17.45 20.59 14.74
N TRP A 25 -18.71 20.37 15.08
CA TRP A 25 -19.37 19.06 14.92
C TRP A 25 -19.49 18.64 13.44
N VAL A 26 -19.89 19.57 12.58
CA VAL A 26 -20.03 19.31 11.13
C VAL A 26 -18.66 18.97 10.51
N GLU A 27 -17.64 19.79 10.79
CA GLU A 27 -16.28 19.56 10.31
C GLU A 27 -15.70 18.25 10.83
N SER A 28 -15.86 17.98 12.14
CA SER A 28 -15.40 16.72 12.75
C SER A 28 -16.05 15.50 12.09
N LYS A 29 -17.35 15.56 11.79
CA LYS A 29 -18.06 14.47 11.11
C LYS A 29 -17.53 14.23 9.69
N LEU A 30 -17.17 15.28 8.97
CA LEU A 30 -16.60 15.19 7.63
C LEU A 30 -15.20 14.57 7.67
N ILE A 31 -14.35 15.04 8.60
CA ILE A 31 -13.01 14.49 8.84
C ILE A 31 -13.11 13.00 9.16
N TRP A 32 -13.95 12.61 10.12
CA TRP A 32 -14.11 11.20 10.49
C TRP A 32 -14.61 10.32 9.35
N ARG A 33 -15.48 10.83 8.48
CA ARG A 33 -15.97 10.08 7.31
C ARG A 33 -14.84 9.73 6.32
N ILE A 34 -13.82 10.58 6.23
CA ILE A 34 -12.67 10.41 5.32
C ILE A 34 -11.53 9.66 6.02
N ALA A 35 -11.24 10.01 7.26
CA ALA A 35 -10.12 9.47 8.04
C ALA A 35 -10.38 8.04 8.53
N PHE A 36 -11.60 7.71 8.95
CA PHE A 36 -11.90 6.39 9.52
C PHE A 36 -11.59 5.23 8.57
N PRO A 37 -12.02 5.24 7.29
CA PRO A 37 -11.68 4.17 6.36
C PRO A 37 -10.17 4.03 6.11
N SER A 38 -9.43 5.14 6.07
CA SER A 38 -7.97 5.13 5.91
C SER A 38 -7.28 4.56 7.13
N ILE A 39 -7.70 4.96 8.35
CA ILE A 39 -7.20 4.39 9.61
C ILE A 39 -7.46 2.88 9.63
N LEU A 40 -8.68 2.47 9.30
CA LEU A 40 -9.06 1.06 9.26
C LEU A 40 -8.19 0.27 8.26
N SER A 41 -7.91 0.82 7.09
CA SER A 41 -7.00 0.23 6.11
C SER A 41 -5.57 0.07 6.63
N ARG A 42 -5.03 1.07 7.33
CA ARG A 42 -3.70 0.98 7.94
C ARG A 42 -3.64 -0.06 9.06
N VAL A 43 -4.65 -0.08 9.94
CA VAL A 43 -4.74 -1.05 11.05
C VAL A 43 -4.85 -2.47 10.52
N THR A 44 -5.72 -2.70 9.53
CA THR A 44 -5.91 -4.04 8.93
C THR A 44 -4.67 -4.50 8.16
N SER A 45 -3.98 -3.60 7.46
CA SER A 45 -2.72 -3.91 6.78
C SER A 45 -1.61 -4.30 7.76
N PHE A 46 -1.46 -3.55 8.86
CA PHE A 46 -0.52 -3.91 9.92
C PHE A 46 -0.92 -5.23 10.61
N GLY A 47 -2.23 -5.41 10.82
CA GLY A 47 -2.79 -6.64 11.35
C GLY A 47 -2.41 -7.87 10.53
N MET A 48 -2.42 -7.80 9.19
CA MET A 48 -2.00 -8.93 8.34
C MET A 48 -0.54 -9.33 8.59
N ILE A 49 0.36 -8.35 8.77
CA ILE A 49 1.78 -8.61 9.09
C ILE A 49 1.88 -9.34 10.43
N VAL A 50 1.14 -8.89 11.45
CA VAL A 50 1.11 -9.50 12.78
C VAL A 50 0.55 -10.92 12.74
N VAL A 51 -0.54 -11.14 12.00
CA VAL A 51 -1.17 -12.47 11.85
C VAL A 51 -0.19 -13.43 11.19
N THR A 52 0.42 -13.05 10.06
CA THR A 52 1.42 -13.87 9.37
C THR A 52 2.58 -14.23 10.31
N GLN A 53 3.07 -13.25 11.08
CA GLN A 53 4.15 -13.45 12.05
C GLN A 53 3.75 -14.45 13.16
N VAL A 54 2.53 -14.35 13.70
CA VAL A 54 2.02 -15.29 14.71
C VAL A 54 1.94 -16.71 14.16
N PHE A 55 1.47 -16.90 12.93
CA PHE A 55 1.40 -18.22 12.32
C PHE A 55 2.79 -18.80 12.02
N LEU A 56 3.72 -18.00 11.52
CA LEU A 56 5.11 -18.45 11.33
C LEU A 56 5.79 -18.82 12.64
N GLY A 57 5.51 -18.11 13.73
CA GLY A 57 5.98 -18.48 15.07
C GLY A 57 5.45 -19.83 15.58
N HIS A 58 4.29 -20.27 15.14
CA HIS A 58 3.80 -21.63 15.41
C HIS A 58 4.46 -22.69 14.54
N VAL A 59 4.97 -22.33 13.36
CA VAL A 59 5.71 -23.25 12.47
C VAL A 59 7.09 -23.51 13.05
N SER A 60 7.89 -22.45 13.27
CA SER A 60 9.17 -22.56 13.97
C SER A 60 9.69 -21.19 14.43
N GLU A 61 10.55 -21.19 15.45
CA GLU A 61 11.26 -19.98 15.89
C GLU A 61 12.21 -19.45 14.80
N LEU A 62 12.77 -20.34 13.98
CA LEU A 62 13.68 -19.99 12.90
C LEU A 62 12.95 -19.23 11.76
N ASP A 63 11.79 -19.72 11.34
CA ASP A 63 10.99 -19.09 10.29
C ASP A 63 10.45 -17.74 10.74
N LEU A 64 10.06 -17.62 12.01
CA LEU A 64 9.67 -16.37 12.63
C LEU A 64 10.82 -15.34 12.58
N ALA A 65 12.03 -15.75 12.99
CA ALA A 65 13.20 -14.88 12.97
C ALA A 65 13.56 -14.45 11.54
N ALA A 66 13.59 -15.41 10.60
CA ALA A 66 13.84 -15.16 9.20
C ALA A 66 12.81 -14.19 8.59
N TYR A 67 11.51 -14.39 8.83
CA TYR A 67 10.47 -13.46 8.40
C TYR A 67 10.63 -12.07 8.98
N ALA A 68 10.87 -11.95 10.29
CA ALA A 68 11.05 -10.66 10.95
C ALA A 68 12.24 -9.90 10.35
N LEU A 69 13.33 -10.60 10.04
CA LEU A 69 14.52 -10.02 9.44
C LEU A 69 14.28 -9.59 7.98
N VAL A 70 13.71 -10.45 7.15
CA VAL A 70 13.31 -10.12 5.77
C VAL A 70 12.35 -8.93 5.74
N GLN A 71 11.36 -8.91 6.63
CA GLN A 71 10.35 -7.86 6.71
C GLN A 71 10.92 -6.51 7.16
N SER A 72 11.84 -6.51 8.15
CA SER A 72 12.40 -5.30 8.74
C SER A 72 13.56 -4.71 7.94
N VAL A 73 14.34 -5.54 7.26
CA VAL A 73 15.50 -5.12 6.46
C VAL A 73 15.11 -4.96 4.99
N LEU A 74 14.78 -6.07 4.32
CA LEU A 74 14.59 -6.08 2.87
C LEU A 74 13.32 -5.36 2.46
N LEU A 75 12.17 -5.76 3.02
CA LEU A 75 10.89 -5.18 2.64
C LEU A 75 10.85 -3.71 3.00
N ARG A 76 11.35 -3.32 4.17
CA ARG A 76 11.34 -1.92 4.58
C ARG A 76 12.18 -1.04 3.66
N PHE A 77 13.34 -1.53 3.22
CA PHE A 77 14.18 -0.83 2.25
C PHE A 77 13.46 -0.63 0.92
N VAL A 78 12.99 -1.70 0.27
CA VAL A 78 12.35 -1.58 -1.05
C VAL A 78 11.01 -0.86 -0.98
N ASN A 79 10.27 -1.02 0.11
CA ASN A 79 9.00 -0.34 0.35
C ASN A 79 9.20 1.16 0.57
N GLY A 80 10.27 1.57 1.26
CA GLY A 80 10.59 2.99 1.44
C GLY A 80 10.82 3.70 0.11
N ILE A 81 11.52 3.04 -0.82
CA ILE A 81 11.71 3.54 -2.19
C ILE A 81 10.35 3.62 -2.89
N LEU A 82 9.62 2.51 -2.98
CA LEU A 82 8.36 2.42 -3.72
C LEU A 82 7.30 3.40 -3.19
N LEU A 83 7.11 3.49 -1.88
CA LEU A 83 6.19 4.43 -1.24
C LEU A 83 6.57 5.89 -1.53
N GLY A 84 7.88 6.20 -1.55
CA GLY A 84 8.36 7.52 -1.92
C GLY A 84 8.02 7.86 -3.36
N MET A 85 8.14 6.91 -4.27
CA MET A 85 7.71 7.10 -5.64
C MET A 85 6.19 7.26 -5.77
N SER A 86 5.41 6.47 -5.05
CA SER A 86 3.96 6.55 -5.08
C SER A 86 3.42 7.85 -4.45
N SER A 87 4.11 8.49 -3.50
CA SER A 87 3.67 9.77 -2.89
C SER A 87 3.71 10.96 -3.86
N ALA A 88 4.55 10.88 -4.89
CA ALA A 88 4.50 11.80 -6.04
C ALA A 88 3.11 11.77 -6.70
N THR A 89 2.54 10.57 -6.84
CA THR A 89 1.21 10.34 -7.40
C THR A 89 0.12 10.99 -6.56
N GLU A 90 0.21 10.87 -5.24
CA GLU A 90 -0.74 11.51 -4.31
C GLU A 90 -0.76 13.03 -4.52
N THR A 91 0.42 13.65 -4.58
CA THR A 91 0.56 15.09 -4.80
C THR A 91 -0.02 15.50 -6.15
N LEU A 92 0.35 14.81 -7.24
CA LEU A 92 -0.12 15.11 -8.60
C LEU A 92 -1.63 14.90 -8.74
N CYS A 93 -2.16 13.80 -8.19
CA CYS A 93 -3.60 13.52 -8.16
C CYS A 93 -4.37 14.55 -7.33
N GLY A 94 -3.86 14.93 -6.15
CA GLY A 94 -4.47 15.95 -5.31
C GLY A 94 -4.50 17.32 -5.97
N GLN A 95 -3.39 17.72 -6.63
CA GLN A 95 -3.33 18.95 -7.42
C GLN A 95 -4.29 18.92 -8.61
N ALA A 96 -4.31 17.82 -9.38
CA ALA A 96 -5.22 17.66 -10.51
C ALA A 96 -6.68 17.67 -10.08
N PHE A 97 -7.01 17.03 -8.96
CA PHE A 97 -8.35 17.03 -8.39
C PHE A 97 -8.77 18.45 -7.96
N GLY A 98 -7.91 19.15 -7.21
CA GLY A 98 -8.19 20.53 -6.77
C GLY A 98 -8.28 21.55 -7.92
N ALA A 99 -7.56 21.32 -9.02
CA ALA A 99 -7.61 22.15 -10.23
C ALA A 99 -8.75 21.76 -11.20
N GLY A 100 -9.60 20.77 -10.86
CA GLY A 100 -10.67 20.27 -11.72
C GLY A 100 -10.19 19.49 -12.96
N GLN A 101 -8.90 19.14 -13.02
CA GLN A 101 -8.28 18.37 -14.12
C GLN A 101 -8.44 16.86 -13.93
N TYR A 102 -9.67 16.40 -13.69
CA TYR A 102 -9.96 15.01 -13.31
C TYR A 102 -9.38 13.96 -14.27
N HIS A 103 -9.40 14.21 -15.59
CA HIS A 103 -8.88 13.28 -16.59
C HIS A 103 -7.38 12.98 -16.42
N MET A 104 -6.60 13.91 -15.86
CA MET A 104 -5.16 13.72 -15.65
C MET A 104 -4.87 12.70 -14.54
N MET A 105 -5.79 12.52 -13.59
CA MET A 105 -5.59 11.60 -12.46
C MET A 105 -5.41 10.15 -12.94
N GLY A 106 -6.24 9.71 -13.90
CA GLY A 106 -6.09 8.37 -14.48
C GLY A 106 -4.80 8.20 -15.28
N ILE A 107 -4.29 9.27 -15.91
CA ILE A 107 -3.01 9.26 -16.62
C ILE A 107 -1.85 9.17 -15.62
N TYR A 108 -1.89 9.93 -14.52
CA TYR A 108 -0.89 9.85 -13.46
C TYR A 108 -0.87 8.48 -12.79
N LEU A 109 -2.03 7.89 -12.50
CA LEU A 109 -2.11 6.53 -11.97
C LEU A 109 -1.40 5.52 -12.88
N GLN A 110 -1.65 5.58 -14.20
CA GLN A 110 -1.01 4.69 -15.17
C GLN A 110 0.51 4.93 -15.26
N ARG A 111 0.96 6.19 -15.23
CA ARG A 111 2.40 6.54 -15.21
C ARG A 111 3.07 5.93 -13.99
N SER A 112 2.45 6.06 -12.83
CA SER A 112 2.98 5.51 -11.58
C SER A 112 3.06 4.00 -11.63
N TRP A 113 2.04 3.29 -12.16
CA TRP A 113 2.14 1.84 -12.36
C TRP A 113 3.35 1.44 -13.20
N ILE A 114 3.65 2.17 -14.27
CA ILE A 114 4.80 1.88 -15.13
C ILE A 114 6.12 2.10 -14.37
N VAL A 115 6.28 3.27 -13.74
CA VAL A 115 7.51 3.63 -13.02
C VAL A 115 7.74 2.71 -11.82
N ASP A 116 6.69 2.45 -11.04
CA ASP A 116 6.73 1.61 -9.85
C ASP A 116 6.97 0.15 -10.23
N ALA A 117 6.36 -0.37 -11.31
CA ALA A 117 6.61 -1.74 -11.78
C ALA A 117 8.04 -1.94 -12.29
N VAL A 118 8.59 -0.98 -13.04
CA VAL A 118 9.99 -1.03 -13.49
C VAL A 118 10.93 -1.02 -12.29
N THR A 119 10.69 -0.14 -11.32
CA THR A 119 11.53 -0.05 -10.13
C THR A 119 11.40 -1.31 -9.26
N ALA A 120 10.19 -1.83 -9.07
CA ALA A 120 9.98 -3.09 -8.37
C ALA A 120 10.78 -4.22 -9.04
N THR A 121 10.74 -4.29 -10.38
CA THR A 121 11.50 -5.29 -11.16
C THR A 121 13.01 -5.14 -10.97
N ILE A 122 13.55 -3.92 -10.96
CA ILE A 122 14.97 -3.65 -10.70
C ILE A 122 15.38 -4.10 -9.30
N MET A 123 14.48 -4.05 -8.33
CA MET A 123 14.73 -4.42 -6.92
C MET A 123 14.53 -5.91 -6.63
N VAL A 124 13.91 -6.70 -7.53
CA VAL A 124 13.71 -8.16 -7.36
C VAL A 124 14.99 -8.93 -6.98
N PRO A 125 16.18 -8.63 -7.54
CA PRO A 125 17.41 -9.33 -7.15
C PRO A 125 17.71 -9.29 -5.65
N ILE A 126 17.26 -8.28 -4.91
CA ILE A 126 17.44 -8.20 -3.45
C ILE A 126 16.78 -9.39 -2.74
N PHE A 127 15.63 -9.86 -3.25
CA PHE A 127 14.93 -11.03 -2.72
C PHE A 127 15.54 -12.34 -3.19
N ILE A 128 16.00 -12.40 -4.44
CA ILE A 128 16.62 -13.63 -4.99
C ILE A 128 17.96 -13.93 -4.30
N PHE A 129 18.71 -12.88 -3.94
CA PHE A 129 20.03 -13.01 -3.32
C PHE A 129 20.00 -12.78 -1.80
N THR A 130 18.91 -13.11 -1.12
CA THR A 130 18.74 -12.88 0.32
C THR A 130 19.81 -13.58 1.16
N THR A 131 20.10 -14.87 0.93
CA THR A 131 21.11 -15.60 1.71
C THR A 131 22.51 -14.99 1.63
N PRO A 132 23.11 -14.75 0.45
CA PRO A 132 24.42 -14.12 0.39
C PRO A 132 24.40 -12.68 0.95
N LEU A 133 23.29 -11.96 0.83
CA LEU A 133 23.14 -10.64 1.43
C LEU A 133 23.16 -10.71 2.97
N PHE A 134 22.40 -11.64 3.56
CA PHE A 134 22.33 -11.77 5.02
C PHE A 134 23.63 -12.33 5.61
N ARG A 135 24.31 -13.24 4.90
CA ARG A 135 25.69 -13.62 5.25
C ARG A 135 26.63 -12.42 5.27
N LEU A 136 26.51 -11.52 4.29
CA LEU A 136 27.32 -10.29 4.24
C LEU A 136 27.00 -9.33 5.40
N LEU A 137 25.75 -9.31 5.86
CA LEU A 137 25.32 -8.56 7.04
C LEU A 137 25.75 -9.20 8.37
N GLY A 138 26.37 -10.39 8.34
CA GLY A 138 26.88 -11.09 9.51
C GLY A 138 25.82 -11.90 10.27
N GLU A 139 24.71 -12.21 9.63
CA GLU A 139 23.64 -13.04 10.19
C GLU A 139 24.07 -14.51 10.28
N ASP A 140 23.48 -15.24 11.24
CA ASP A 140 23.70 -16.67 11.39
C ASP A 140 23.30 -17.44 10.13
N GLU A 141 24.06 -18.49 9.82
CA GLU A 141 23.89 -19.27 8.59
C GLU A 141 22.49 -19.89 8.49
N ALA A 142 21.90 -20.36 9.60
CA ALA A 142 20.57 -20.94 9.59
C ALA A 142 19.50 -19.88 9.25
N ILE A 143 19.63 -18.67 9.79
CA ILE A 143 18.71 -17.55 9.52
C ILE A 143 18.88 -17.06 8.09
N ALA A 144 20.11 -16.93 7.61
CA ALA A 144 20.41 -16.49 6.25
C ALA A 144 19.81 -17.45 5.19
N VAL A 145 19.89 -18.76 5.42
CA VAL A 145 19.30 -19.78 4.53
C VAL A 145 17.77 -19.79 4.65
N ALA A 146 17.20 -19.80 5.86
CA ALA A 146 15.75 -19.80 6.05
C ALA A 146 15.07 -18.54 5.45
N SER A 147 15.78 -17.41 5.46
CA SER A 147 15.31 -16.14 4.88
C SER A 147 15.13 -16.20 3.36
N GLU A 148 15.81 -17.12 2.66
CA GLU A 148 15.70 -17.25 1.21
C GLU A 148 14.27 -17.61 0.81
N GLU A 149 13.72 -18.70 1.36
CA GLU A 149 12.38 -19.18 1.04
C GLU A 149 11.34 -18.09 1.29
N ILE A 150 11.39 -17.46 2.46
CA ILE A 150 10.45 -16.40 2.85
C ILE A 150 10.57 -15.19 1.93
N SER A 151 11.79 -14.79 1.57
CA SER A 151 12.03 -13.65 0.69
C SER A 151 11.46 -13.84 -0.72
N LEU A 152 11.48 -15.07 -1.24
CA LEU A 152 10.90 -15.38 -2.55
C LEU A 152 9.37 -15.20 -2.54
N TRP A 153 8.70 -15.56 -1.44
CA TRP A 153 7.27 -15.31 -1.26
C TRP A 153 6.90 -13.83 -1.17
N PHE A 154 7.85 -12.97 -0.83
CA PHE A 154 7.65 -11.52 -0.81
C PHE A 154 7.72 -10.86 -2.19
N ILE A 155 8.25 -11.53 -3.22
CA ILE A 155 8.26 -10.99 -4.59
C ILE A 155 6.84 -10.63 -5.06
N PRO A 156 5.85 -11.54 -5.05
CA PRO A 156 4.49 -11.20 -5.44
C PRO A 156 3.81 -10.17 -4.51
N ILE A 157 4.13 -10.15 -3.21
CA ILE A 157 3.65 -9.12 -2.26
C ILE A 157 4.22 -7.75 -2.65
N PHE A 158 5.49 -7.69 -3.01
CA PHE A 158 6.16 -6.45 -3.40
C PHE A 158 5.57 -5.87 -4.69
N TYR A 159 5.25 -6.69 -5.68
CA TYR A 159 4.49 -6.24 -6.85
C TYR A 159 3.07 -5.78 -6.51
N SER A 160 2.45 -6.33 -5.46
CA SER A 160 1.14 -5.87 -5.00
C SER A 160 1.20 -4.42 -4.50
N PHE A 161 2.33 -3.97 -3.93
CA PHE A 161 2.49 -2.59 -3.45
C PHE A 161 2.44 -1.55 -4.56
N VAL A 162 2.91 -1.89 -5.77
CA VAL A 162 2.82 -1.03 -6.97
C VAL A 162 1.38 -0.57 -7.17
N PHE A 163 0.45 -1.51 -7.14
CA PHE A 163 -0.97 -1.22 -7.32
C PHE A 163 -1.60 -0.66 -6.05
N SER A 164 -1.35 -1.30 -4.91
CA SER A 164 -1.98 -0.94 -3.64
C SER A 164 -1.72 0.53 -3.26
N PHE A 165 -0.48 1.02 -3.36
CA PHE A 165 -0.20 2.41 -3.01
C PHE A 165 -0.79 3.40 -4.01
N THR A 166 -0.52 3.20 -5.29
CA THR A 166 -0.94 4.15 -6.33
C THR A 166 -2.47 4.23 -6.45
N ILE A 167 -3.17 3.11 -6.36
CA ILE A 167 -4.64 3.06 -6.38
C ILE A 167 -5.22 3.70 -5.13
N GLN A 168 -4.67 3.41 -3.94
CA GLN A 168 -5.13 4.05 -2.70
C GLN A 168 -4.96 5.56 -2.78
N MET A 169 -3.81 6.07 -3.24
CA MET A 169 -3.59 7.51 -3.40
C MET A 169 -4.54 8.13 -4.42
N TYR A 170 -4.79 7.45 -5.54
CA TYR A 170 -5.76 7.87 -6.55
C TYR A 170 -7.18 7.97 -6.00
N LEU A 171 -7.64 6.97 -5.24
CA LEU A 171 -8.97 6.96 -4.63
C LEU A 171 -9.06 7.95 -3.46
N GLN A 172 -7.98 8.11 -2.69
CA GLN A 172 -7.91 9.05 -1.57
C GLN A 172 -7.97 10.51 -2.01
N ALA A 173 -7.28 10.85 -3.11
CA ALA A 173 -7.37 12.18 -3.72
C ALA A 173 -8.80 12.54 -4.15
N GLN A 174 -9.67 11.55 -4.39
CA GLN A 174 -11.08 11.72 -4.75
C GLN A 174 -12.04 11.60 -3.55
N LEU A 175 -11.51 11.49 -2.33
CA LEU A 175 -12.28 11.26 -1.10
C LEU A 175 -13.07 9.94 -1.11
N LYS A 176 -12.66 8.96 -1.91
CA LYS A 176 -13.31 7.64 -2.04
C LYS A 176 -12.73 6.61 -1.06
N ASN A 177 -12.37 7.02 0.15
CA ASN A 177 -11.63 6.16 1.09
C ASN A 177 -12.46 4.98 1.59
N SER A 178 -13.79 5.06 1.53
CA SER A 178 -14.67 4.02 2.04
C SER A 178 -14.44 2.67 1.36
N ILE A 179 -14.18 2.62 0.05
CA ILE A 179 -13.96 1.34 -0.65
C ILE A 179 -12.66 0.68 -0.17
N ILE A 180 -11.60 1.48 0.03
CA ILE A 180 -10.31 1.02 0.54
C ILE A 180 -10.48 0.36 1.91
N GLY A 181 -11.15 1.05 2.84
CA GLY A 181 -11.33 0.57 4.21
C GLY A 181 -12.17 -0.71 4.30
N TRP A 182 -13.20 -0.84 3.47
CA TRP A 182 -14.04 -2.05 3.48
C TRP A 182 -13.35 -3.25 2.84
N LEU A 183 -12.67 -3.06 1.70
CA LEU A 183 -11.93 -4.13 1.03
C LEU A 183 -10.76 -4.63 1.90
N SER A 184 -10.02 -3.72 2.56
CA SER A 184 -8.92 -4.11 3.45
C SER A 184 -9.42 -4.86 4.69
N SER A 185 -10.56 -4.45 5.26
CA SER A 185 -11.16 -5.13 6.41
C SER A 185 -11.62 -6.54 6.06
N PHE A 186 -12.30 -6.67 4.92
CA PHE A 186 -12.70 -7.98 4.41
C PHE A 186 -11.48 -8.88 4.15
N SER A 187 -10.44 -8.32 3.51
CA SER A 187 -9.21 -9.06 3.26
C SER A 187 -8.50 -9.51 4.54
N PHE A 188 -8.47 -8.66 5.58
CA PHE A 188 -7.88 -9.03 6.88
C PHE A 188 -8.64 -10.17 7.57
N ILE A 189 -9.98 -10.14 7.57
CA ILE A 189 -10.78 -11.24 8.12
C ILE A 189 -10.51 -12.53 7.34
N LEU A 190 -10.48 -12.44 6.01
CA LEU A 190 -10.17 -13.58 5.16
C LEU A 190 -8.74 -14.10 5.42
N HIS A 191 -7.78 -13.21 5.62
CA HIS A 191 -6.39 -13.57 5.90
C HIS A 191 -6.25 -14.39 7.19
N ILE A 192 -6.94 -13.99 8.26
CA ILE A 192 -6.97 -14.77 9.51
C ILE A 192 -7.53 -16.17 9.24
N LEU A 193 -8.65 -16.25 8.50
CA LEU A 193 -9.32 -17.51 8.20
C LEU A 193 -8.45 -18.42 7.34
N LEU A 194 -7.83 -17.88 6.28
CA LEU A 194 -6.94 -18.62 5.39
C LEU A 194 -5.65 -19.05 6.10
N SER A 195 -5.06 -18.19 6.94
CA SER A 195 -3.86 -18.55 7.70
C SER A 195 -4.15 -19.69 8.67
N TRP A 196 -5.30 -19.65 9.34
CA TRP A 196 -5.75 -20.76 10.20
C TRP A 196 -5.94 -22.06 9.41
N ILE A 197 -6.63 -22.01 8.26
CA ILE A 197 -6.85 -23.21 7.45
C ILE A 197 -5.52 -23.74 6.89
N PHE A 198 -4.72 -22.90 6.26
CA PHE A 198 -3.52 -23.34 5.52
C PHE A 198 -2.42 -23.82 6.46
N VAL A 199 -2.25 -23.16 7.62
CA VAL A 199 -1.19 -23.50 8.57
C VAL A 199 -1.67 -24.53 9.59
N SER A 200 -2.80 -24.30 10.25
CA SER A 200 -3.23 -25.17 11.38
C SER A 200 -4.01 -26.41 10.96
N ILE A 201 -4.69 -26.39 9.81
CA ILE A 201 -5.53 -27.52 9.36
C ILE A 201 -4.85 -28.33 8.26
N LEU A 202 -4.25 -27.65 7.27
CA LEU A 202 -3.59 -28.28 6.13
C LEU A 202 -2.09 -28.51 6.34
N ASP A 203 -1.52 -27.98 7.42
CA ASP A 203 -0.10 -28.15 7.80
C ASP A 203 0.88 -27.75 6.67
N LEU A 204 0.59 -26.66 5.95
CA LEU A 204 1.40 -26.19 4.82
C LEU A 204 2.61 -25.32 5.25
N GLY A 205 2.88 -25.20 6.56
CA GLY A 205 4.02 -24.47 7.10
C GLY A 205 4.17 -23.04 6.57
N VAL A 206 5.41 -22.66 6.23
CA VAL A 206 5.77 -21.33 5.68
C VAL A 206 4.97 -21.01 4.40
N ALA A 207 4.86 -21.98 3.48
CA ALA A 207 4.10 -21.80 2.24
C ALA A 207 2.62 -21.50 2.51
N GLY A 208 2.04 -22.13 3.54
CA GLY A 208 0.67 -21.85 3.99
C GLY A 208 0.50 -20.41 4.49
N ALA A 209 1.37 -19.96 5.38
CA ALA A 209 1.33 -18.61 5.94
C ALA A 209 1.53 -17.54 4.87
N MET A 210 2.59 -17.70 4.05
CA MET A 210 2.95 -16.75 3.00
C MET A 210 1.97 -16.75 1.82
N GLY A 211 1.37 -17.92 1.51
CA GLY A 211 0.31 -18.03 0.53
C GLY A 211 -0.98 -17.33 0.97
N ALA A 212 -1.40 -17.51 2.22
CA ALA A 212 -2.54 -16.79 2.79
C ALA A 212 -2.29 -15.27 2.81
N PHE A 213 -1.06 -14.84 3.09
CA PHE A 213 -0.69 -13.42 3.05
C PHE A 213 -0.75 -12.85 1.63
N ASN A 214 -0.20 -13.56 0.65
CA ASN A 214 -0.27 -13.16 -0.76
C ASN A 214 -1.71 -12.97 -1.25
N ILE A 215 -2.59 -13.94 -1.00
CA ILE A 215 -4.01 -13.85 -1.37
C ILE A 215 -4.63 -12.60 -0.75
N ALA A 216 -4.35 -12.33 0.53
CA ALA A 216 -4.88 -11.18 1.23
C ALA A 216 -4.33 -9.83 0.73
N CYS A 217 -3.07 -9.77 0.29
CA CYS A 217 -2.50 -8.58 -0.32
C CYS A 217 -3.13 -8.25 -1.68
N TRP A 218 -3.43 -9.27 -2.49
CA TRP A 218 -3.98 -9.08 -3.84
C TRP A 218 -5.50 -8.89 -3.88
N LEU A 219 -6.23 -9.36 -2.86
CA LEU A 219 -7.69 -9.26 -2.85
C LEU A 219 -8.21 -7.81 -2.90
N PRO A 220 -7.75 -6.87 -2.04
CA PRO A 220 -8.18 -5.48 -2.12
C PRO A 220 -7.89 -4.86 -3.47
N ILE A 221 -6.71 -5.15 -4.04
CA ILE A 221 -6.29 -4.65 -5.36
C ILE A 221 -7.28 -5.11 -6.45
N GLY A 222 -7.68 -6.38 -6.44
CA GLY A 222 -8.69 -6.89 -7.36
C GLY A 222 -10.03 -6.16 -7.23
N GLY A 223 -10.49 -5.94 -5.99
CA GLY A 223 -11.72 -5.19 -5.71
C GLY A 223 -11.63 -3.72 -6.15
N GLU A 224 -10.49 -3.08 -5.95
CA GLU A 224 -10.25 -1.69 -6.37
C GLU A 224 -10.17 -1.57 -7.89
N PHE A 225 -9.56 -2.53 -8.59
CA PHE A 225 -9.60 -2.59 -10.06
C PHE A 225 -11.03 -2.71 -10.58
N VAL A 226 -11.84 -3.61 -9.99
CA VAL A 226 -13.26 -3.73 -10.33
C VAL A 226 -13.98 -2.39 -10.09
N TYR A 227 -13.69 -1.70 -8.99
CA TYR A 227 -14.27 -0.40 -8.69
C TYR A 227 -13.87 0.70 -9.68
N ILE A 228 -12.60 0.75 -10.09
CA ILE A 228 -12.11 1.75 -11.06
C ILE A 228 -12.66 1.46 -12.46
N PHE A 229 -12.56 0.21 -12.92
CA PHE A 229 -12.91 -0.17 -14.29
C PHE A 229 -14.42 -0.37 -14.50
N GLY A 230 -15.16 -0.70 -13.44
CA GLY A 230 -16.62 -0.86 -13.50
C GLY A 230 -17.41 0.45 -13.48
N GLY A 231 -16.74 1.59 -13.61
CA GLY A 231 -17.40 2.88 -13.85
C GLY A 231 -17.71 3.72 -12.62
N TRP A 232 -17.21 3.35 -11.42
CA TRP A 232 -17.40 4.16 -10.20
C TRP A 232 -16.44 5.37 -10.11
N CYS A 233 -15.51 5.50 -11.05
CA CYS A 233 -14.60 6.64 -11.22
C CYS A 233 -14.75 7.30 -12.62
N PRO A 234 -15.95 7.72 -13.05
CA PRO A 234 -16.21 8.06 -14.45
C PRO A 234 -15.53 9.34 -14.92
N ASN A 235 -15.22 10.28 -14.02
CA ASN A 235 -14.58 11.55 -14.35
C ASN A 235 -13.05 11.44 -14.42
N THR A 236 -12.49 10.54 -13.63
CA THR A 236 -11.06 10.41 -13.35
C THR A 236 -10.41 9.25 -14.08
N TRP A 237 -11.16 8.18 -14.36
CA TRP A 237 -10.74 7.05 -15.18
C TRP A 237 -11.46 7.05 -16.52
N LYS A 238 -10.70 7.26 -17.61
CA LYS A 238 -11.20 7.23 -19.00
C LYS A 238 -10.67 6.05 -19.81
N GLY A 239 -10.09 5.06 -19.13
CA GLY A 239 -9.43 3.91 -19.75
C GLY A 239 -7.91 4.12 -19.90
N PHE A 240 -7.26 3.11 -20.48
CA PHE A 240 -5.83 3.15 -20.75
C PHE A 240 -5.49 4.21 -21.82
N SER A 241 -4.40 4.92 -21.62
CA SER A 241 -3.98 6.02 -22.49
C SER A 241 -2.49 5.92 -22.81
N THR A 242 -2.14 6.14 -24.08
CA THR A 242 -0.73 6.23 -24.50
C THR A 242 -0.01 7.43 -23.89
N ALA A 243 -0.74 8.44 -23.41
CA ALA A 243 -0.19 9.55 -22.64
C ALA A 243 0.51 9.11 -21.35
N ALA A 244 0.25 7.89 -20.87
CA ALA A 244 0.95 7.29 -19.75
C ALA A 244 2.43 7.01 -20.03
N PHE A 245 2.87 6.98 -21.30
CA PHE A 245 4.27 6.74 -21.67
C PHE A 245 5.05 8.03 -21.96
N ILE A 246 4.37 9.19 -21.93
CA ILE A 246 4.96 10.49 -22.24
C ILE A 246 5.42 11.16 -20.94
N ASP A 247 6.58 11.84 -20.98
CA ASP A 247 7.12 12.63 -19.86
C ASP A 247 7.27 11.84 -18.53
N LEU A 248 7.80 10.62 -18.61
CA LEU A 248 8.09 9.81 -17.42
C LEU A 248 9.27 10.35 -16.61
N TRP A 249 10.20 11.07 -17.23
CA TRP A 249 11.44 11.50 -16.58
C TRP A 249 11.25 12.47 -15.40
N PRO A 250 10.38 13.50 -15.49
CA PRO A 250 10.02 14.31 -14.33
C PRO A 250 9.42 13.51 -13.17
N VAL A 251 8.56 12.52 -13.47
CA VAL A 251 7.97 11.63 -12.47
C VAL A 251 9.07 10.82 -11.79
N VAL A 252 9.95 10.18 -12.57
CA VAL A 252 11.10 9.42 -12.06
C VAL A 252 12.00 10.28 -11.15
N LYS A 253 12.32 11.52 -11.54
CA LYS A 253 13.12 12.43 -10.71
C LYS A 253 12.45 12.74 -9.37
N LEU A 254 11.16 13.07 -9.39
CA LEU A 254 10.39 13.35 -8.18
C LEU A 254 10.32 12.11 -7.28
N SER A 255 10.04 10.96 -7.90
CA SER A 255 9.93 9.66 -7.28
C SER A 255 11.23 9.24 -6.58
N ILE A 256 12.39 9.41 -7.24
CA ILE A 256 13.71 9.15 -6.63
C ILE A 256 13.96 10.07 -5.43
N SER A 257 13.67 11.37 -5.56
CA SER A 257 13.85 12.33 -4.46
C SER A 257 13.02 11.95 -3.23
N SER A 258 11.75 11.60 -3.44
CA SER A 258 10.85 11.16 -2.37
C SER A 258 11.27 9.81 -1.77
N GLY A 259 11.72 8.87 -2.60
CA GLY A 259 12.24 7.57 -2.16
C GLY A 259 13.46 7.70 -1.26
N VAL A 260 14.43 8.53 -1.63
CA VAL A 260 15.63 8.80 -0.82
C VAL A 260 15.26 9.48 0.50
N MET A 261 14.34 10.44 0.49
CA MET A 261 13.90 11.13 1.72
C MET A 261 13.24 10.17 2.71
N LEU A 262 12.32 9.32 2.25
CA LEU A 262 11.65 8.36 3.13
C LEU A 262 12.61 7.26 3.60
N CYS A 263 13.44 6.72 2.70
CA CYS A 263 14.44 5.72 3.07
C CYS A 263 15.46 6.28 4.08
N GLY A 264 15.91 7.52 3.90
CA GLY A 264 16.81 8.20 4.83
C GLY A 264 16.15 8.52 6.18
N GLY A 265 14.88 8.95 6.17
CA GLY A 265 14.12 9.23 7.39
C GLY A 265 13.94 8.01 8.31
N TYR A 266 13.89 6.80 7.76
CA TYR A 266 13.86 5.56 8.54
C TYR A 266 15.24 5.17 9.13
N GLY A 267 16.35 5.67 8.58
CA GLY A 267 17.71 5.42 9.10
C GLY A 267 18.09 6.31 10.29
N TYR A 268 17.57 7.54 10.36
CA TYR A 268 17.87 8.48 11.47
C TYR A 268 17.12 8.18 12.77
N GLY A 269 16.14 7.25 12.76
CA GLY A 269 15.42 6.81 13.96
C GLY A 269 16.21 5.90 14.90
N TYR A 270 17.41 5.45 14.52
CA TYR A 270 18.27 4.54 15.30
C TYR A 270 19.59 5.18 15.76
N GLY A 271 19.72 6.51 15.66
CA GLY A 271 20.95 7.24 16.04
C GLY A 271 20.92 7.94 17.40
N TYR A 272 19.76 8.00 18.08
CA TYR A 272 19.63 8.62 19.40
C TYR A 272 18.64 7.83 20.26
N GLY A 273 19.16 6.82 20.95
CA GLY A 273 18.49 6.03 21.98
C GLY A 273 19.54 5.25 22.75
#